data_AF-A0A958J5G7-F1
#
_entry.id   AF-A0A958J5G7-F1
#
_cell.length_a   1.000
_cell.length_b   1.000
_cell.length_c   1.000
_cell.angle_alpha   90.00
_cell.angle_beta   90.00
_cell.angle_gamma   90.00
#
_symmetry.space_group_name_H-M   'P 1'
#
loop_
_entity.id
_entity.type
_entity.pdbx_description
1 polymer ?
#
loop_
_entity_poly.entity_id
_entity_poly.type
_entity_poly.pdbx_seq_one_letter_code
_entity_poly.pdbx_strand_id
1 'polypeptide(L)'
;INLVFEDHNATLWFISSGQGVNRYDREQDRFIRYRHDPADSHSLSGDDVHLMLEDHSGTLWFATASNGLNRYNREQDNFTRYQHDATNGASLS
;
A
#
# COMPACT_ATOMS: atom_id res chain seq x y z
N ILE A 1 -1.83 8.95 -13.06
CA ILE A 1 -0.66 8.24 -12.50
C ILE A 1 0.22 9.29 -11.86
N ASN A 2 0.36 9.22 -10.55
CA ASN A 2 1.13 10.15 -9.74
C ASN A 2 2.54 9.60 -9.46
N LEU A 3 2.69 8.28 -9.41
CA LEU A 3 3.95 7.60 -9.13
C LEU A 3 3.99 6.25 -9.84
N VAL A 4 5.16 5.93 -10.39
CA VAL A 4 5.52 4.60 -10.89
C VAL A 4 6.76 4.17 -10.12
N PHE A 5 6.75 2.96 -9.56
CA PHE A 5 7.83 2.41 -8.75
C PHE A 5 8.09 0.97 -9.16
N GLU A 6 9.36 0.61 -9.33
CA GLU A 6 9.79 -0.77 -9.52
C GLU A 6 10.45 -1.23 -8.21
N ASP A 7 9.93 -2.31 -7.63
CA ASP A 7 10.54 -2.90 -6.43
C ASP A 7 11.76 -3.77 -6.76
N HIS A 8 12.49 -4.23 -5.74
CA HIS A 8 13.68 -5.07 -5.95
C HIS A 8 13.36 -6.43 -6.60
N ASN A 9 12.09 -6.87 -6.58
CA ASN A 9 11.63 -8.06 -7.28
C ASN A 9 11.20 -7.76 -8.73
N ALA A 10 11.60 -6.60 -9.25
CA ALA A 10 11.21 -6.04 -10.54
C ALA A 10 9.70 -5.82 -10.69
N THR A 11 8.88 -5.90 -9.64
CA THR A 11 7.43 -5.71 -9.78
C THR A 11 7.12 -4.22 -9.96
N LEU A 12 6.28 -3.89 -10.95
CA LEU A 12 5.87 -2.52 -11.21
C LEU A 12 4.60 -2.17 -10.44
N TRP A 13 4.67 -1.04 -9.75
CA TRP A 13 3.64 -0.48 -8.92
C TRP A 13 3.27 0.92 -9.40
N PHE A 14 1.97 1.21 -9.39
CA PHE A 14 1.40 2.44 -9.91
C PHE A 14 0.43 3.03 -8.89
N ILE A 15 0.64 4.29 -8.56
CA ILE A 15 -0.24 5.04 -7.67
C ILE A 15 -0.94 6.12 -8.47
N SER A 16 -2.25 6.26 -8.26
CA SER A 16 -3.05 7.37 -8.76
C SER A 16 -3.91 7.91 -7.64
N SER A 17 -3.90 9.23 -7.44
CA SER A 17 -4.64 9.88 -6.35
C SER A 17 -6.10 9.45 -6.31
N GLY A 18 -6.57 9.12 -5.11
CA GLY A 18 -7.93 8.61 -4.87
C GLY A 18 -8.30 7.29 -5.55
N GLN A 19 -7.34 6.57 -6.15
CA GLN A 19 -7.61 5.31 -6.87
C GLN A 19 -6.96 4.08 -6.24
N GLY A 20 -6.19 4.24 -5.17
CA GLY A 20 -5.43 3.18 -4.52
C GLY A 20 -4.14 2.86 -5.26
N VAL A 21 -3.76 1.58 -5.22
CA VAL A 21 -2.50 1.06 -5.77
C VAL A 21 -2.80 0.04 -6.85
N ASN A 22 -2.06 0.06 -7.95
CA ASN A 22 -2.10 -0.99 -8.97
C ASN A 22 -0.74 -1.66 -9.05
N ARG A 23 -0.73 -3.00 -9.05
CA ARG A 23 0.44 -3.83 -9.35
C ARG A 23 0.28 -4.39 -10.75
N TYR A 24 1.32 -4.31 -11.57
CA TYR A 24 1.33 -5.00 -12.86
C TYR A 24 1.79 -6.45 -12.67
N ASP A 25 0.89 -7.38 -12.96
CA ASP A 25 1.13 -8.81 -13.03
C ASP A 25 1.60 -9.15 -14.45
N ARG A 26 2.92 -9.33 -14.59
CA ARG A 26 3.56 -9.61 -15.89
C ARG A 26 3.21 -10.99 -16.44
N GLU A 27 2.94 -11.96 -15.57
CA GLU A 27 2.66 -13.34 -16.01
C GLU A 27 1.29 -13.42 -16.69
N GLN A 28 0.33 -12.66 -16.16
CA GLN A 28 -1.05 -12.65 -16.66
C GLN A 28 -1.39 -11.41 -17.49
N ASP A 29 -0.39 -10.57 -17.78
CA ASP A 29 -0.49 -9.31 -18.52
C ASP A 29 -1.68 -8.44 -18.07
N ARG A 30 -1.78 -8.18 -16.75
CA ARG A 30 -2.90 -7.46 -16.17
C ARG A 30 -2.50 -6.58 -14.99
N PHE A 31 -3.39 -5.66 -14.63
CA PHE A 31 -3.26 -4.87 -13.41
C PHE A 31 -4.13 -5.46 -12.31
N ILE A 32 -3.51 -5.65 -11.14
CA ILE A 32 -4.20 -5.99 -9.89
C ILE A 32 -4.35 -4.70 -9.10
N ARG A 33 -5.59 -4.37 -8.75
CA ARG A 33 -5.92 -3.11 -8.06
C ARG A 33 -6.25 -3.37 -6.60
N TYR A 34 -5.58 -2.63 -5.72
CA TYR A 34 -5.83 -2.61 -4.29
C TYR A 34 -6.50 -1.29 -3.93
N ARG A 35 -7.60 -1.39 -3.17
CA ARG A 35 -8.38 -0.25 -2.68
C ARG A 35 -8.71 -0.42 -1.20
N HIS A 36 -9.18 0.65 -0.60
CA HIS A 36 -9.82 0.57 0.69
C HIS A 36 -11.17 -0.14 0.59
N ASP A 37 -11.31 -1.19 1.39
CA ASP A 37 -12.58 -1.85 1.68
C ASP A 37 -12.85 -1.72 3.20
N PRO A 38 -13.93 -1.04 3.62
CA PRO A 38 -14.32 -0.94 5.02
C PRO A 38 -14.65 -2.28 5.69
N ALA A 39 -15.03 -3.30 4.91
CA ALA A 39 -15.37 -4.62 5.42
C ALA A 39 -14.16 -5.57 5.55
N ASP A 40 -13.02 -5.21 4.96
CA ASP A 40 -11.77 -5.98 5.02
C ASP A 40 -10.66 -5.18 5.69
N SER A 41 -10.27 -5.60 6.89
CA SER A 41 -9.18 -4.97 7.65
C SER A 41 -7.79 -5.14 7.02
N HIS A 42 -7.64 -6.04 6.04
CA HIS A 42 -6.38 -6.30 5.32
C HIS A 42 -6.30 -5.59 3.96
N SER A 43 -7.32 -4.82 3.58
CA SER A 43 -7.25 -3.93 2.42
C SER A 43 -6.51 -2.63 2.78
N LEU A 44 -6.26 -1.74 1.81
CA LEU A 44 -5.61 -0.45 2.09
C LEU A 44 -6.39 0.35 3.15
N SER A 45 -5.69 1.12 3.97
CA SER A 45 -6.33 2.02 4.94
C SER A 45 -7.03 3.22 4.29
N GLY A 46 -6.72 3.53 3.02
CA GLY A 46 -7.33 4.61 2.25
C GLY A 46 -6.93 4.51 0.78
N ASP A 47 -7.75 5.08 -0.10
CA ASP A 47 -7.49 5.10 -1.56
C ASP A 47 -6.54 6.21 -1.99
N ASP A 48 -6.32 7.22 -1.15
CA ASP A 48 -5.41 8.32 -1.46
C ASP A 48 -4.01 8.03 -0.94
N VAL A 49 -3.30 7.21 -1.70
CA VAL A 49 -1.89 6.86 -1.45
C VAL A 49 -1.01 7.91 -2.12
N HIS A 50 -0.03 8.44 -1.40
CA HIS A 50 0.87 9.47 -1.91
C HIS A 50 2.31 9.00 -2.09
N LEU A 51 2.76 8.06 -1.26
CA LEU A 51 4.14 7.61 -1.24
C LEU A 51 4.22 6.10 -1.16
N MET A 52 5.23 5.57 -1.83
CA MET A 52 5.66 4.19 -1.75
C MET A 52 7.14 4.17 -1.41
N LEU A 53 7.52 3.26 -0.52
CA LEU A 53 8.91 3.00 -0.15
C LEU A 53 9.13 1.50 -0.01
N GLU A 54 10.27 1.03 -0.46
CA GLU A 54 10.81 -0.27 -0.05
C GLU A 54 11.96 -0.05 0.92
N ASP A 55 11.90 -0.68 2.09
CA ASP A 55 13.00 -0.61 3.06
C ASP A 55 14.11 -1.62 2.75
N HIS A 56 15.20 -1.56 3.52
CA HIS A 56 16.36 -2.43 3.31
C HIS A 56 16.10 -3.93 3.55
N SER A 57 15.00 -4.28 4.24
CA SER A 57 14.57 -5.66 4.39
C SER A 57 13.73 -6.14 3.19
N GLY A 58 13.49 -5.26 2.22
CA GLY A 58 12.60 -5.48 1.10
C GLY A 58 11.13 -5.26 1.46
N THR A 59 10.79 -4.74 2.64
CA THR A 59 9.37 -4.55 3.00
C THR A 59 8.80 -3.33 2.27
N LEU A 60 7.63 -3.50 1.65
CA LEU A 60 6.92 -2.44 0.95
C LEU A 60 5.98 -1.68 1.88
N TRP A 61 6.10 -0.37 1.86
CA TRP A 61 5.34 0.58 2.64
C TRP A 61 4.58 1.56 1.72
N PHE A 62 3.30 1.76 2.01
CA PHE A 62 2.41 2.66 1.28
C PHE A 62 1.78 3.67 2.25
N ALA A 63 2.10 4.95 2.07
CA ALA A 63 1.59 6.02 2.92
C ALA A 63 0.31 6.62 2.32
N THR A 64 -0.75 6.62 3.12
CA THR A 64 -2.01 7.30 2.78
C THR A 64 -2.06 8.70 3.36
N ALA A 65 -2.77 9.61 2.70
CA ALA A 65 -2.88 11.02 3.10
C ALA A 65 -3.32 11.22 4.54
N SER A 66 -4.35 10.46 4.94
CA SER A 66 -5.06 10.69 6.21
C SER A 66 -5.18 9.44 7.08
N ASN A 67 -4.79 8.27 6.57
CA ASN A 67 -5.11 6.98 7.19
C ASN A 67 -3.87 6.14 7.51
N GLY A 68 -2.72 6.80 7.75
CA GLY A 68 -1.49 6.17 8.20
C GLY A 68 -0.72 5.38 7.13
N LEU A 69 0.09 4.43 7.61
CA LEU A 69 0.98 3.59 6.80
C LEU A 69 0.38 2.20 6.56
N ASN A 70 0.62 1.64 5.39
CA ASN A 70 0.24 0.27 5.06
C ASN A 70 1.49 -0.51 4.71
N ARG A 71 1.72 -1.62 5.40
CA ARG A 71 2.77 -2.57 5.06
C ARG A 71 2.19 -3.67 4.19
N TYR A 72 2.73 -3.88 3.01
CA TYR A 72 2.26 -4.93 2.12
C TYR A 72 2.90 -6.28 2.46
N ASN A 73 2.06 -7.32 2.55
CA ASN A 73 2.47 -8.69 2.75
C ASN A 73 2.44 -9.42 1.40
N ARG A 74 3.62 -9.76 0.87
CA ARG A 74 3.75 -10.44 -0.42
C ARG A 74 3.21 -11.87 -0.40
N GLU A 75 3.31 -12.58 0.72
CA GLU A 75 2.89 -13.99 0.82
C GLU A 75 1.38 -14.12 0.82
N GLN A 76 0.68 -13.17 1.43
CA GLN A 76 -0.78 -13.18 1.58
C GLN A 76 -1.50 -12.23 0.61
N ASP A 77 -0.75 -11.51 -0.22
CA ASP A 77 -1.25 -10.50 -1.16
C ASP A 77 -2.22 -9.48 -0.52
N ASN A 78 -1.84 -8.94 0.65
CA ASN A 78 -2.69 -8.06 1.46
C ASN A 78 -1.88 -6.99 2.22
N PHE A 79 -2.55 -6.21 3.08
CA PHE A 79 -1.95 -5.11 3.83
C PHE A 79 -2.14 -5.27 5.34
N THR A 80 -1.10 -4.90 6.10
CA THR A 80 -1.22 -4.56 7.52
C THR A 80 -1.32 -3.03 7.65
N ARG A 81 -2.37 -2.53 8.30
CA ARG A 81 -2.58 -1.10 8.52
C ARG A 81 -1.92 -0.64 9.82
N TYR A 82 -1.21 0.47 9.75
CA TYR A 82 -0.61 1.15 10.89
C TYR A 82 -1.19 2.57 10.95
N GLN A 83 -2.22 2.73 11.79
CA GLN A 83 -2.93 3.98 11.98
C GLN A 83 -2.53 4.62 13.31
N HIS A 84 -2.61 5.95 13.35
CA HIS A 84 -2.57 6.68 14.62
C HIS A 84 -3.82 6.32 15.43
N ASP A 85 -3.61 5.90 16.67
CA ASP A 85 -4.66 5.75 17.66
C ASP A 85 -4.45 6.84 18.72
N ALA A 86 -5.30 7.87 18.66
CA ALA A 86 -5.24 9.03 19.55
C ALA A 86 -5.41 8.66 21.04
N THR A 87 -5.90 7.45 21.35
CA THR A 87 -6.06 6.97 22.72
C THR A 87 -4.91 6.08 23.19
N ASN A 88 -4.01 5.69 22.27
CA ASN A 88 -2.84 4.89 22.55
C ASN A 88 -1.57 5.65 22.17
N GLY A 89 -0.92 6.26 23.16
CA GLY A 89 0.30 7.06 22.98
C GLY A 89 1.53 6.30 22.47
N ALA A 90 1.44 4.96 22.32
CA ALA A 90 2.47 4.14 21.67
C ALA A 90 2.19 3.88 20.17
N SER A 91 1.07 4.36 19.64
CA SER A 91 0.78 4.31 18.20
C SER A 91 1.58 5.37 17.44
N LEU A 92 1.72 5.20 16.13
CA LEU A 92 2.45 6.15 15.28
C LEU A 92 1.82 7.55 15.40
N SER A 93 2.60 8.53 15.84
CA SER A 93 2.20 9.93 16.05
C SER A 93 2.15 10.74 14.75
#